data_AF-A0A496V5Q4-F1
#
_entry.id   AF-A0A496V5Q4-F1
#
_cell.length_a   1.000
_cell.length_b   1.000
_cell.length_c   1.000
_cell.angle_alpha   90.00
_cell.angle_beta   90.00
_cell.angle_gamma   90.00
#
_symmetry.space_group_name_H-M   'P 1'
#
loop_
_entity.id
_entity.type
_entity.pdbx_description
1 polymer ?
#
loop_
_entity_poly.entity_id
_entity_poly.type
_entity_poly.pdbx_seq_one_letter_code
_entity_poly.pdbx_strand_id
1 'polypeptide(L)'
;MSQRFDITVTNPTLSLDANGYGETTFTVTNPSSEARRVAIKLATLNPQHKNWLKIEGDLEREFLANGTHQYRVNIEVPPDKFKGRFNFQLDVHSAQEPQEKLSQGPTVSVEMKKPTVVKPIEPPKKEFPGLVAAVVVLMLLSMGGGVSLWLLSSEIAKNHEELFSLKNLANNTISEANQVLETAKKATYKADQVLGTANTAASKANQAIGTVNTAISQAEKAQTTANTALNHANQVIRRTNRYKDNRDGTVTDNSTGLIWLTNANCFGQKNWEAASRLAQQLKSGDCGLSDASPAGDWRLPTKSEWQVMMNKTYLNPVLSNTVGTDKWIEGQPFSGLKSDNYWSASSFVLNTESALVVNLNNALVYVNNKNDTYYVWPVRGGQ
;
A
#
# COMPACT_ATOMS: atom_id res chain seq x y z
N MET A 1 18.65 -12.29 -18.58
CA MET A 1 18.82 -12.51 -17.13
C MET A 1 17.90 -11.53 -16.42
N SER A 2 16.90 -11.99 -15.66
CA SER A 2 16.01 -11.10 -14.91
C SER A 2 16.85 -10.26 -13.94
N GLN A 3 16.91 -8.95 -14.16
CA GLN A 3 17.71 -8.04 -13.33
C GLN A 3 17.17 -8.08 -11.89
N ARG A 4 18.06 -8.26 -10.92
CA ARG A 4 17.71 -8.39 -9.50
C ARG A 4 17.52 -7.00 -8.87
N PHE A 5 16.67 -6.92 -7.85
CA PHE A 5 16.54 -5.77 -6.96
C PHE A 5 17.54 -5.90 -5.82
N ASP A 6 18.08 -4.76 -5.38
CA ASP A 6 18.95 -4.70 -4.21
C ASP A 6 18.07 -4.50 -2.97
N ILE A 7 18.29 -5.32 -1.94
CA ILE A 7 17.48 -5.31 -0.72
C ILE A 7 18.42 -5.23 0.48
N THR A 8 18.24 -4.22 1.33
CA THR A 8 18.97 -4.06 2.59
C THR A 8 18.00 -3.96 3.76
N VAL A 9 18.49 -4.22 4.98
CA VAL A 9 17.69 -4.12 6.20
C VAL A 9 18.47 -3.37 7.27
N THR A 10 17.78 -2.52 8.03
CA THR A 10 18.43 -1.70 9.07
C THR A 10 18.95 -2.54 10.22
N ASN A 11 18.16 -3.54 10.67
CA ASN A 11 18.49 -4.42 11.80
C ASN A 11 18.28 -5.90 11.42
N PRO A 12 19.36 -6.68 11.16
CA PRO A 12 19.25 -8.10 10.83
C PRO A 12 18.98 -8.99 12.06
N THR A 13 19.23 -8.48 13.27
CA THR A 13 18.88 -9.15 14.54
C THR A 13 18.03 -8.21 15.37
N LEU A 14 16.82 -8.63 15.72
CA LEU A 14 15.85 -7.84 16.46
C LEU A 14 15.58 -8.50 17.81
N SER A 15 15.83 -7.77 18.90
CA SER A 15 15.35 -8.14 20.23
C SER A 15 14.01 -7.48 20.49
N LEU A 16 12.99 -8.27 20.80
CA LEU A 16 11.67 -7.74 21.15
C LEU A 16 11.68 -7.12 22.55
N ASP A 17 10.82 -6.12 22.74
CA ASP A 17 10.61 -5.49 24.04
C ASP A 17 9.89 -6.42 25.03
N ALA A 18 9.66 -5.94 26.26
CA ALA A 18 9.01 -6.72 27.32
C ALA A 18 7.54 -7.09 26.99
N ASN A 19 6.93 -6.42 26.01
CA ASN A 19 5.57 -6.64 25.56
C ASN A 19 5.48 -7.47 24.27
N GLY A 20 6.63 -7.93 23.73
CA GLY A 20 6.70 -8.74 22.52
C GLY A 20 6.65 -7.94 21.21
N TYR A 21 6.89 -6.62 21.27
CA TYR A 21 6.91 -5.75 20.10
C TYR A 21 8.33 -5.52 19.58
N GLY A 22 8.44 -5.35 18.27
CA GLY A 22 9.65 -4.88 17.61
C GLY A 22 9.36 -4.38 16.20
N GLU A 23 10.33 -3.70 15.61
CA GLU A 23 10.20 -3.10 14.27
C GLU A 23 11.52 -3.24 13.52
N THR A 24 11.45 -3.45 12.21
CA THR A 24 12.60 -3.31 11.32
C THR A 24 12.16 -2.70 9.99
N THR A 25 13.10 -2.12 9.25
CA THR A 25 12.83 -1.51 7.94
C THR A 25 13.71 -2.15 6.87
N PHE A 26 13.09 -2.58 5.78
CA PHE A 26 13.78 -3.00 4.57
C PHE A 26 13.83 -1.86 3.57
N THR A 27 14.95 -1.71 2.88
CA THR A 27 15.08 -0.81 1.74
C THR A 27 15.23 -1.64 0.48
N VAL A 28 14.38 -1.39 -0.51
CA VAL A 28 14.38 -2.07 -1.81
C VAL A 28 14.73 -1.06 -2.88
N THR A 29 15.72 -1.36 -3.71
CA THR A 29 16.20 -0.50 -4.80
C THR A 29 16.09 -1.24 -6.12
N ASN A 30 15.56 -0.57 -7.14
CA ASN A 30 15.58 -1.03 -8.53
C ASN A 30 16.86 -0.54 -9.20
N PRO A 31 17.89 -1.37 -9.43
CA PRO A 31 19.13 -0.93 -10.09
C PRO A 31 18.99 -0.82 -11.62
N SER A 32 17.81 -1.10 -12.17
CA SER A 32 17.57 -1.01 -13.61
C SER A 32 17.37 0.44 -14.05
N SER A 33 17.74 0.71 -15.31
CA SER A 33 17.42 1.96 -16.01
C SER A 33 15.95 2.04 -16.44
N GLU A 34 15.17 0.98 -16.24
CA GLU A 34 13.74 0.92 -16.57
C GLU A 34 12.87 0.84 -15.32
N ALA A 35 11.67 1.41 -15.41
CA ALA A 35 10.65 1.28 -14.37
C ALA A 35 10.09 -0.15 -14.35
N ARG A 36 9.89 -0.71 -13.15
CA ARG A 36 9.42 -2.09 -12.98
C ARG A 36 8.36 -2.18 -11.89
N ARG A 37 7.25 -2.84 -12.22
CA ARG A 37 6.17 -3.12 -11.28
C ARG A 37 6.41 -4.45 -10.58
N VAL A 38 6.44 -4.42 -9.25
CA VAL A 38 6.76 -5.60 -8.42
C VAL A 38 5.82 -5.74 -7.24
N ALA A 39 5.74 -6.97 -6.73
CA ALA A 39 5.02 -7.34 -5.53
C ALA A 39 6.00 -7.69 -4.40
N ILE A 40 5.77 -7.18 -3.20
CA ILE A 40 6.57 -7.41 -2.01
C ILE A 40 5.89 -8.47 -1.16
N LYS A 41 6.66 -9.48 -0.75
CA LYS A 41 6.16 -10.57 0.08
C LYS A 41 7.09 -10.80 1.27
N LEU A 42 6.51 -10.94 2.45
CA LEU A 42 7.24 -11.47 3.61
C LEU A 42 7.26 -13.00 3.52
N ALA A 43 8.46 -13.57 3.49
CA ALA A 43 8.68 -14.99 3.57
C ALA A 43 9.18 -15.36 4.97
N THR A 44 8.60 -16.39 5.56
CA THR A 44 9.00 -16.93 6.87
C THR A 44 9.27 -18.42 6.75
N LEU A 45 10.32 -18.88 7.42
CA LEU A 45 10.61 -20.32 7.57
C LEU A 45 9.72 -20.98 8.63
N ASN A 46 8.93 -20.16 9.34
CA ASN A 46 8.01 -20.56 10.39
C ASN A 46 6.59 -20.11 9.99
N PRO A 47 5.87 -20.85 9.11
CA PRO A 47 4.55 -20.47 8.62
C PRO A 47 3.54 -20.18 9.74
N GLN A 48 3.66 -20.88 10.88
CA GLN A 48 2.81 -20.69 12.05
C GLN A 48 2.97 -19.31 12.72
N HIS A 49 4.05 -18.56 12.40
CA HIS A 49 4.34 -17.23 12.93
C HIS A 49 4.03 -16.12 11.92
N LYS A 50 3.47 -16.44 10.74
CA LYS A 50 3.18 -15.47 9.68
C LYS A 50 2.32 -14.29 10.16
N ASN A 51 1.37 -14.55 11.06
CA ASN A 51 0.45 -13.53 11.57
C ASN A 51 1.09 -12.56 12.58
N TRP A 52 2.34 -12.80 13.00
CA TRP A 52 3.09 -11.89 13.88
C TRP A 52 3.81 -10.79 13.12
N LEU A 53 3.88 -10.90 11.79
CA LEU A 53 4.57 -9.96 10.93
C LEU A 53 3.57 -9.14 10.15
N LYS A 54 3.62 -7.82 10.30
CA LYS A 54 2.78 -6.88 9.56
C LYS A 54 3.69 -5.92 8.81
N ILE A 55 3.56 -5.88 7.49
CA ILE A 55 4.25 -4.91 6.63
C ILE A 55 3.32 -3.73 6.37
N GLU A 56 3.82 -2.52 6.56
CA GLU A 56 3.07 -1.28 6.29
C GLU A 56 3.31 -0.79 4.86
N GLY A 57 2.26 -0.22 4.24
CA GLY A 57 2.31 0.38 2.90
C GLY A 57 1.88 -0.54 1.76
N ASP A 58 1.98 -0.03 0.53
CA ASP A 58 1.56 -0.74 -0.68
C ASP A 58 2.50 -1.90 -1.00
N LEU A 59 1.95 -3.12 -1.01
CA LEU A 59 2.71 -4.33 -1.32
C LEU A 59 2.89 -4.57 -2.82
N GLU A 60 2.18 -3.83 -3.68
CA GLU A 60 2.39 -3.86 -5.12
C GLU A 60 2.58 -2.44 -5.64
N ARG A 61 3.74 -2.18 -6.27
CA ARG A 61 4.04 -0.84 -6.75
C ARG A 61 5.05 -0.82 -7.88
N GLU A 62 5.06 0.28 -8.60
CA GLU A 62 6.05 0.58 -9.62
C GLU A 62 7.28 1.24 -8.99
N PHE A 63 8.45 0.67 -9.27
CA PHE A 63 9.74 1.25 -8.95
C PHE A 63 10.29 1.90 -10.21
N LEU A 64 10.44 3.22 -10.20
CA LEU A 64 11.12 3.94 -11.28
C LEU A 64 12.57 3.46 -11.44
N ALA A 65 13.19 3.84 -12.55
CA ALA A 65 14.61 3.59 -12.81
C ALA A 65 15.47 4.13 -11.66
N ASN A 66 16.38 3.30 -11.12
CA ASN A 66 17.20 3.63 -9.93
C ASN A 66 16.40 4.04 -8.68
N GLY A 67 15.10 3.73 -8.63
CA GLY A 67 14.21 4.13 -7.55
C GLY A 67 14.33 3.25 -6.31
N THR A 68 14.16 3.87 -5.14
CA THR A 68 14.30 3.20 -3.84
C THR A 68 13.07 3.43 -2.97
N HIS A 69 12.63 2.38 -2.27
CA HIS A 69 11.51 2.45 -1.34
C HIS A 69 11.76 1.68 -0.06
N GLN A 70 11.21 2.18 1.04
CA GLN A 70 11.34 1.58 2.36
C GLN A 70 10.03 0.88 2.78
N TYR A 71 10.17 -0.28 3.40
CA TYR A 71 9.08 -1.07 3.93
C TYR A 71 9.31 -1.33 5.40
N ARG A 72 8.43 -0.79 6.22
CA ARG A 72 8.41 -1.01 7.66
C ARG A 72 7.70 -2.32 7.96
N VAL A 73 8.33 -3.16 8.79
CA VAL A 73 7.76 -4.41 9.26
C VAL A 73 7.63 -4.35 10.78
N ASN A 74 6.38 -4.34 11.24
CA ASN A 74 6.03 -4.44 12.65
C ASN A 74 5.93 -5.90 13.05
N ILE A 75 6.54 -6.23 14.18
CA ILE A 75 6.57 -7.56 14.77
C ILE A 75 5.80 -7.52 16.09
N GLU A 76 4.75 -8.33 16.19
CA GLU A 76 3.90 -8.45 17.37
C GLU A 76 3.83 -9.93 17.78
N VAL A 77 4.54 -10.29 18.84
CA VAL A 77 4.57 -11.66 19.36
C VAL A 77 3.75 -11.74 20.65
N PRO A 78 2.73 -12.61 20.74
CA PRO A 78 1.98 -12.79 21.98
C PRO A 78 2.92 -13.30 23.10
N PRO A 79 3.02 -12.60 24.25
CA PRO A 79 3.97 -12.91 25.32
C PRO A 79 3.87 -14.35 25.85
N ASP A 80 2.66 -14.91 25.85
CA ASP A 80 2.37 -16.24 26.38
C ASP A 80 2.69 -17.37 25.40
N LYS A 81 2.94 -17.05 24.13
CA LYS A 81 2.97 -18.03 23.03
C LYS A 81 4.34 -18.28 22.42
N PHE A 82 5.40 -17.60 22.87
CA PHE A 82 6.72 -17.77 22.26
C PHE A 82 7.89 -17.67 23.24
N LYS A 83 8.73 -18.72 23.28
CA LYS A 83 10.00 -18.77 24.03
C LYS A 83 11.12 -19.25 23.11
N GLY A 84 11.39 -18.52 22.03
CA GLY A 84 12.36 -18.97 21.02
C GLY A 84 12.89 -17.86 20.12
N ARG A 85 13.41 -18.28 18.96
CA ARG A 85 13.84 -17.43 17.85
C ARG A 85 13.06 -17.78 16.60
N PHE A 86 12.71 -16.80 15.78
CA PHE A 86 12.13 -17.07 14.45
C PHE A 86 12.73 -16.14 13.41
N ASN A 87 12.72 -16.58 12.16
CA ASN A 87 13.40 -15.90 11.07
C ASN A 87 12.41 -15.54 9.97
N PHE A 88 12.57 -14.36 9.40
CA PHE A 88 11.81 -13.92 8.23
C PHE A 88 12.66 -13.07 7.30
N GLN A 89 12.20 -12.88 6.07
CA GLN A 89 12.85 -12.06 5.06
C GLN A 89 11.80 -11.38 4.17
N LEU A 90 12.25 -10.41 3.38
CA LEU A 90 11.44 -9.75 2.37
C LEU A 90 11.89 -10.21 0.98
N ASP A 91 10.94 -10.67 0.19
CA ASP A 91 11.13 -11.12 -1.18
C ASP A 91 10.42 -10.17 -2.16
N VAL A 92 11.03 -9.97 -3.32
CA VAL A 92 10.47 -9.19 -4.44
C VAL A 92 10.03 -10.16 -5.53
N HIS A 93 8.77 -10.07 -5.94
CA HIS A 93 8.14 -10.88 -6.98
C HIS A 93 7.68 -10.03 -8.15
N SER A 94 7.49 -10.66 -9.31
CA SER A 94 6.86 -9.99 -10.45
C SER A 94 5.39 -9.69 -10.16
N ALA A 95 4.94 -8.47 -10.47
CA ALA A 95 3.52 -8.12 -10.39
C ALA A 95 2.71 -8.75 -11.53
N GLN A 96 3.37 -9.10 -12.65
CA GLN A 96 2.72 -9.75 -13.80
C GLN A 96 2.64 -11.27 -13.60
N GLU A 97 3.66 -11.86 -12.98
CA GLU A 97 3.75 -13.29 -12.68
C GLU A 97 4.03 -13.50 -11.18
N PRO A 98 3.00 -13.58 -10.32
CA PRO A 98 3.18 -13.61 -8.86
C PRO A 98 4.00 -14.79 -8.32
N GLN A 99 4.22 -15.83 -9.14
CA GLN A 99 5.05 -17.00 -8.84
C GLN A 99 6.53 -16.74 -9.12
N GLU A 100 6.86 -15.81 -10.01
CA GLU A 100 8.24 -15.47 -10.33
C GLU A 100 8.84 -14.64 -9.19
N LYS A 101 9.82 -15.21 -8.50
CA LYS A 101 10.63 -14.52 -7.50
C LYS A 101 11.78 -13.81 -8.19
N LEU A 102 11.75 -12.49 -8.18
CA LEU A 102 12.77 -11.64 -8.80
C LEU A 102 13.99 -11.48 -7.91
N SER A 103 13.81 -11.33 -6.60
CA SER A 103 14.92 -11.16 -5.64
C SER A 103 14.58 -11.63 -4.24
N GLN A 104 15.62 -12.03 -3.50
CA GLN A 104 15.54 -12.49 -2.12
C GLN A 104 16.31 -11.52 -1.23
N GLY A 105 15.65 -11.00 -0.19
CA GLY A 105 16.29 -10.12 0.79
C GLY A 105 17.09 -10.86 1.87
N PRO A 106 17.80 -10.11 2.72
CA PRO A 106 18.50 -10.66 3.86
C PRO A 106 17.54 -11.21 4.92
N THR A 107 17.98 -12.24 5.64
CA THR A 107 17.23 -12.85 6.74
C THR A 107 17.33 -12.02 8.01
N VAL A 108 16.18 -11.70 8.61
CA VAL A 108 16.06 -11.09 9.93
C VAL A 108 15.77 -12.16 10.97
N SER A 109 16.57 -12.20 12.03
CA SER A 109 16.37 -13.06 13.20
C SER A 109 15.70 -12.28 14.33
N VAL A 110 14.59 -12.78 14.85
CA VAL A 110 13.87 -12.19 15.98
C VAL A 110 14.09 -13.04 17.23
N GLU A 111 14.53 -12.40 18.32
CA GLU A 111 14.79 -13.02 19.61
C GLU A 111 14.00 -12.35 20.74
N MET A 112 13.46 -13.15 21.66
CA MET A 112 12.86 -12.64 22.91
C MET A 112 13.99 -12.38 23.92
N LYS A 113 14.01 -11.19 24.54
CA LYS A 113 14.99 -10.86 25.58
C LYS A 113 14.83 -11.84 26.75
N LYS A 114 15.88 -12.63 27.05
CA LYS A 114 15.89 -13.49 28.25
C LYS A 114 15.83 -12.61 29.51
N PRO A 115 14.98 -12.91 30.51
CA PRO A 115 15.01 -12.21 31.79
C PRO A 115 16.41 -12.36 32.40
N THR A 116 17.07 -11.23 32.65
CA THR A 116 18.32 -11.22 33.40
C THR A 116 17.97 -11.60 34.84
N VAL A 117 18.38 -12.80 35.27
CA VAL A 117 18.33 -13.17 36.69
C VAL A 117 19.30 -12.24 37.41
N VAL A 118 18.76 -11.21 38.08
CA VAL A 118 19.52 -10.43 39.05
C VAL A 118 19.81 -11.36 40.22
N LYS A 119 21.06 -11.81 40.37
CA LYS A 119 21.48 -12.49 41.60
C LYS A 119 21.21 -11.53 42.78
N PRO A 120 20.60 -12.00 43.88
CA PRO A 120 20.43 -11.17 45.07
C PRO A 120 21.79 -10.63 45.53
N ILE A 121 21.87 -9.33 45.78
CA ILE A 121 23.00 -8.69 46.44
C ILE A 121 23.00 -9.23 47.88
N GLU A 122 23.98 -10.05 48.24
CA GLU A 122 24.20 -10.43 49.64
C GLU A 122 24.55 -9.17 50.47
N PRO A 123 23.93 -8.94 51.63
CA PRO A 123 24.23 -7.77 52.45
C PRO A 123 25.67 -7.88 53.01
N PRO A 124 26.40 -6.75 53.14
CA PRO A 124 27.77 -6.76 53.62
C PRO A 124 27.82 -7.25 55.08
N LYS A 125 28.68 -8.26 55.30
CA LYS A 125 28.97 -8.83 56.61
C LYS A 125 29.61 -7.75 57.49
N LYS A 126 28.88 -7.29 58.52
CA LYS A 126 29.39 -6.39 59.57
C LYS A 126 30.28 -7.18 60.51
N GLU A 127 31.58 -6.95 60.46
CA GLU A 127 32.51 -7.35 61.50
C GLU A 127 32.48 -6.30 62.62
N PHE A 128 32.08 -6.75 63.81
CA PHE A 128 32.31 -6.05 65.07
C PHE A 128 33.70 -6.41 65.59
N PRO A 129 34.50 -5.43 66.04
CA PRO A 129 35.43 -5.65 67.15
C PRO A 129 34.97 -4.86 68.39
N GLY A 130 34.88 -5.57 69.51
CA GLY A 130 34.42 -5.05 70.79
C GLY A 130 35.42 -4.15 71.52
N LEU A 131 34.84 -3.18 72.24
CA LEU A 131 35.15 -2.78 73.61
C LEU A 131 36.62 -2.80 74.07
N VAL A 132 37.21 -1.60 74.13
CA VAL A 132 38.27 -1.27 75.09
C VAL A 132 37.82 -0.02 75.87
N ALA A 133 38.16 -0.02 77.16
CA ALA A 133 38.11 1.09 78.12
C ALA A 133 36.89 1.17 79.06
N ALA A 134 36.87 0.26 80.03
CA ALA A 134 36.27 0.46 81.34
C ALA A 134 37.36 0.45 82.42
N VAL A 135 38.34 1.36 82.37
CA VAL A 135 39.36 1.55 83.43
C VAL A 135 39.87 2.99 83.42
N VAL A 136 39.12 3.98 83.95
CA VAL A 136 39.72 5.28 84.39
C VAL A 136 38.91 5.96 85.53
N VAL A 137 37.62 5.68 85.74
CA VAL A 137 36.79 6.50 86.67
C VAL A 137 36.97 6.17 88.17
N LEU A 138 37.74 5.14 88.54
CA LEU A 138 37.91 4.75 89.95
C LEU A 138 39.20 5.21 90.63
N MET A 139 40.01 6.06 90.00
CA MET A 139 41.35 6.38 90.55
C MET A 139 41.73 7.86 90.61
N LEU A 140 40.78 8.80 90.67
CA LEU A 140 41.11 10.22 90.94
C LEU A 140 40.05 10.91 91.83
N LEU A 141 39.87 10.39 93.04
CA LEU A 141 39.39 11.17 94.18
C LEU A 141 40.47 11.19 95.26
N SER A 142 41.49 12.03 95.07
CA SER A 142 42.19 12.63 96.19
C SER A 142 42.94 13.90 95.78
N MET A 143 42.41 15.01 96.28
CA MET A 143 43.09 16.25 96.66
C MET A 143 43.46 17.28 95.57
N GLY A 144 42.72 18.41 95.64
CA GLY A 144 43.35 19.73 95.65
C GLY A 144 42.92 20.70 94.55
N GLY A 145 42.26 21.81 94.93
CA GLY A 145 42.40 23.07 94.19
C GLY A 145 41.12 23.84 93.88
N GLY A 146 40.45 24.39 94.90
CA GLY A 146 39.24 25.21 94.78
C GLY A 146 39.38 26.57 94.05
N VAL A 147 40.56 26.93 93.52
CA VAL A 147 40.75 28.18 92.76
C VAL A 147 40.75 27.93 91.25
N SER A 148 41.16 26.74 90.81
CA SER A 148 40.95 26.29 89.42
C SER A 148 39.46 26.11 89.13
N LEU A 149 38.67 25.70 90.12
CA LEU A 149 37.24 25.44 89.99
C LEU A 149 36.41 26.69 89.70
N TRP A 150 36.85 27.89 90.12
CA TRP A 150 36.09 29.14 89.90
C TRP A 150 36.38 29.76 88.52
N LEU A 151 37.63 29.70 88.04
CA LEU A 151 37.95 30.09 86.67
C LEU A 151 37.41 29.07 85.66
N LEU A 152 37.44 27.76 85.97
CA LEU A 152 36.76 26.73 85.19
C LEU A 152 35.23 26.87 85.26
N SER A 153 34.62 27.22 86.40
CA SER A 153 33.15 27.34 86.48
C SER A 153 32.62 28.52 85.67
N SER A 154 33.37 29.63 85.59
CA SER A 154 32.96 30.80 84.79
C SER A 154 33.04 30.54 83.27
N GLU A 155 34.07 29.80 82.82
CA GLU A 155 34.23 29.39 81.42
C GLU A 155 33.23 28.27 81.05
N ILE A 156 32.98 27.32 81.96
CA ILE A 156 31.97 26.27 81.81
C ILE A 156 30.55 26.87 81.75
N ALA A 157 30.26 27.94 82.51
CA ALA A 157 28.95 28.59 82.49
C ALA A 157 28.66 29.29 81.14
N LYS A 158 29.63 30.02 80.57
CA LYS A 158 29.52 30.58 79.21
C LYS A 158 29.35 29.50 78.14
N ASN A 159 30.17 28.45 78.22
CA ASN A 159 30.10 27.33 77.28
C ASN A 159 28.78 26.55 77.40
N HIS A 160 28.16 26.50 78.59
CA HIS A 160 26.89 25.81 78.81
C HIS A 160 25.70 26.56 78.19
N GLU A 161 25.71 27.90 78.23
CA GLU A 161 24.67 28.73 77.62
C GLU A 161 24.74 28.71 76.09
N GLU A 162 25.95 28.80 75.52
CA GLU A 162 26.16 28.64 74.08
C GLU A 162 25.75 27.24 73.60
N LEU A 163 26.15 26.17 74.31
CA LEU A 163 25.77 24.80 73.96
C LEU A 163 24.25 24.58 74.02
N PHE A 164 23.56 25.21 74.96
CA PHE A 164 22.11 25.14 75.06
C PHE A 164 21.42 25.89 73.92
N SER A 165 21.94 27.07 73.55
CA SER A 165 21.46 27.85 72.40
C SER A 165 21.64 27.07 71.08
N LEU A 166 22.79 26.40 70.91
CA LEU A 166 23.10 25.59 69.73
C LEU A 166 22.21 24.35 69.65
N LYS A 167 21.92 23.70 70.78
CA LYS A 167 20.97 22.57 70.83
C LYS A 167 19.55 23.02 70.45
N ASN A 168 19.10 24.16 70.95
CA ASN A 168 17.77 24.68 70.60
C ASN A 168 17.69 25.09 69.13
N LEU A 169 18.72 25.75 68.60
CA LEU A 169 18.82 26.08 67.19
C LEU A 169 18.78 24.81 66.33
N ALA A 170 19.59 23.80 66.66
CA ALA A 170 19.62 22.53 65.94
C ALA A 170 18.25 21.82 65.96
N ASN A 171 17.57 21.79 67.10
CA ASN A 171 16.24 21.19 67.22
C ASN A 171 15.19 21.93 66.37
N ASN A 172 15.22 23.26 66.36
CA ASN A 172 14.34 24.07 65.53
C ASN A 172 14.61 23.83 64.04
N THR A 173 15.88 23.81 63.61
CA THR A 173 16.27 23.53 62.22
C THR A 173 15.83 22.12 61.78
N ILE A 174 15.94 21.12 62.65
CA ILE A 174 15.46 19.76 62.37
C ILE A 174 13.93 19.73 62.23
N SER A 175 13.20 20.47 63.07
CA SER A 175 11.74 20.58 62.98
C SER A 175 11.32 21.21 61.65
N GLU A 176 11.95 22.31 61.25
CA GLU A 176 11.71 22.96 59.96
C GLU A 176 12.03 22.03 58.78
N ALA A 177 13.16 21.33 58.83
CA ALA A 177 13.54 20.36 57.80
C ALA A 177 12.52 19.22 57.67
N ASN A 178 11.99 18.71 58.78
CA ASN A 178 10.94 17.70 58.77
C ASN A 178 9.63 18.23 58.17
N GLN A 179 9.24 19.48 58.46
CA GLN A 179 8.05 20.09 57.87
C GLN A 179 8.18 20.28 56.35
N VAL A 180 9.36 20.68 55.88
CA VAL A 180 9.67 20.77 54.44
C VAL A 180 9.61 19.39 53.79
N LEU A 181 10.17 18.36 54.43
CA LEU A 181 10.12 16.98 53.93
C LEU A 181 8.69 16.46 53.78
N GLU A 182 7.82 16.72 54.76
CA GLU A 182 6.40 16.32 54.68
C GLU A 182 5.64 17.07 53.58
N THR A 183 5.96 18.35 53.37
CA THR A 183 5.40 19.13 52.26
C THR A 183 5.86 18.58 50.91
N ALA A 184 7.14 18.24 50.78
CA ALA A 184 7.70 17.63 49.58
C ALA A 184 7.05 16.27 49.27
N LYS A 185 6.85 15.41 50.29
CA LYS A 185 6.14 14.12 50.14
C LYS A 185 4.70 14.28 49.67
N LYS A 186 3.97 15.28 50.20
CA LYS A 186 2.61 15.58 49.74
C LYS A 186 2.60 16.08 48.29
N ALA A 187 3.59 16.87 47.89
CA ALA A 187 3.72 17.36 46.52
C ALA A 187 4.04 16.23 45.54
N THR A 188 4.97 15.32 45.86
CA THR A 188 5.26 14.14 45.02
C THR A 188 4.04 13.22 44.90
N TYR A 189 3.32 12.96 45.99
CA TYR A 189 2.09 12.16 45.94
C TYR A 189 1.04 12.77 44.98
N LYS A 190 0.85 14.09 45.01
CA LYS A 190 -0.04 14.78 44.05
C LYS A 190 0.48 14.69 42.61
N ALA A 191 1.79 14.81 42.41
CA ALA A 191 2.40 14.66 41.08
C ALA A 191 2.18 13.26 40.50
N ASP A 192 2.30 12.21 41.32
CA ASP A 192 2.03 10.82 40.91
C ASP A 192 0.57 10.61 40.52
N GLN A 193 -0.38 11.21 41.25
CA GLN A 193 -1.80 11.16 40.87
C GLN A 193 -2.07 11.85 39.52
N VAL A 194 -1.44 13.00 39.27
CA VAL A 194 -1.55 13.72 37.99
C VAL A 194 -0.94 12.87 36.87
N LEU A 195 0.21 12.24 37.10
CA LEU A 195 0.84 11.34 36.14
C LEU A 195 -0.06 10.15 35.79
N GLY A 196 -0.71 9.55 36.80
CA GLY A 196 -1.68 8.47 36.60
C GLY A 196 -2.90 8.90 35.76
N THR A 197 -3.40 10.11 36.00
CA THR A 197 -4.49 10.70 35.21
C THR A 197 -4.06 10.97 33.77
N ALA A 198 -2.85 11.51 33.56
CA ALA A 198 -2.28 11.76 32.24
C ALA A 198 -2.07 10.46 31.46
N ASN A 199 -1.56 9.41 32.10
CA ASN A 199 -1.39 8.09 31.49
C ASN A 199 -2.73 7.48 31.07
N THR A 200 -3.76 7.64 31.89
CA THR A 200 -5.13 7.19 31.56
C THR A 200 -5.68 7.95 30.36
N ALA A 201 -5.48 9.27 30.29
CA ALA A 201 -5.90 10.09 29.15
C ALA A 201 -5.15 9.69 27.87
N ALA A 202 -3.84 9.46 27.94
CA ALA A 202 -3.04 8.99 26.81
C ALA A 202 -3.49 7.61 26.30
N SER A 203 -3.82 6.69 27.21
CA SER A 203 -4.37 5.38 26.85
C SER A 203 -5.70 5.50 26.09
N LYS A 204 -6.61 6.37 26.56
CA LYS A 204 -7.88 6.64 25.86
C LYS A 204 -7.67 7.30 24.49
N ALA A 205 -6.71 8.22 24.38
CA ALA A 205 -6.36 8.84 23.11
C ALA A 205 -5.83 7.80 22.10
N ASN A 206 -4.98 6.87 22.55
CA ASN A 206 -4.48 5.78 21.70
C ASN A 206 -5.59 4.84 21.24
N GLN A 207 -6.56 4.52 22.11
CA GLN A 207 -7.75 3.76 21.72
C GLN A 207 -8.60 4.49 20.67
N ALA A 208 -8.78 5.81 20.82
CA ALA A 208 -9.48 6.63 19.85
C ALA A 208 -8.75 6.65 18.50
N ILE A 209 -7.43 6.77 18.48
CA ILE A 209 -6.61 6.68 17.26
C ILE A 209 -6.80 5.30 16.59
N GLY A 210 -6.79 4.21 17.36
CA GLY A 210 -7.06 2.86 16.82
C GLY A 210 -8.45 2.74 16.19
N THR A 211 -9.45 3.38 16.79
CA THR A 211 -10.82 3.43 16.24
C THR A 211 -10.85 4.22 14.92
N VAL A 212 -10.19 5.38 14.88
CA VAL A 212 -10.08 6.22 13.67
C VAL A 212 -9.37 5.46 12.54
N ASN A 213 -8.26 4.79 12.83
CA ASN A 213 -7.52 4.00 11.84
C ASN A 213 -8.38 2.86 11.26
N THR A 214 -9.18 2.21 12.10
CA THR A 214 -10.13 1.18 11.65
C THR A 214 -11.19 1.77 10.72
N ALA A 215 -11.73 2.94 11.06
CA ALA A 215 -12.72 3.64 10.23
C ALA A 215 -12.13 4.08 8.88
N ILE A 216 -10.88 4.57 8.86
CA ILE A 216 -10.17 4.93 7.62
C ILE A 216 -10.02 3.69 6.73
N SER A 217 -9.54 2.57 7.28
CA SER A 217 -9.39 1.32 6.50
C SER A 217 -10.72 0.82 5.92
N GLN A 218 -11.83 0.94 6.66
CA GLN A 218 -13.16 0.62 6.15
C GLN A 218 -13.59 1.55 5.01
N ALA A 219 -13.32 2.85 5.14
CA ALA A 219 -13.62 3.84 4.11
C ALA A 219 -12.83 3.59 2.81
N GLU A 220 -11.54 3.26 2.90
CA GLU A 220 -10.69 2.91 1.75
C GLU A 220 -11.20 1.66 1.01
N LYS A 221 -11.62 0.64 1.78
CA LYS A 221 -12.23 -0.57 1.20
C LYS A 221 -13.56 -0.25 0.50
N ALA A 222 -14.39 0.60 1.11
CA ALA A 222 -15.64 1.05 0.49
C ALA A 222 -15.38 1.83 -0.81
N GLN A 223 -14.40 2.72 -0.81
CA GLN A 223 -14.00 3.49 -2.01
C GLN A 223 -13.50 2.57 -3.13
N THR A 224 -12.67 1.58 -2.81
CA THR A 224 -12.19 0.58 -3.78
C THR A 224 -13.34 -0.22 -4.37
N THR A 225 -14.30 -0.61 -3.54
CA THR A 225 -15.52 -1.32 -3.98
C THR A 225 -16.36 -0.45 -4.92
N ALA A 226 -16.56 0.83 -4.57
CA ALA A 226 -17.28 1.78 -5.40
C ALA A 226 -16.60 2.00 -6.77
N ASN A 227 -15.28 2.16 -6.80
CA ASN A 227 -14.50 2.30 -8.03
C ASN A 227 -14.62 1.06 -8.92
N THR A 228 -14.59 -0.14 -8.32
CA THR A 228 -14.78 -1.39 -9.05
C THR A 228 -16.17 -1.48 -9.66
N ALA A 229 -17.21 -1.13 -8.90
CA ALA A 229 -18.59 -1.10 -9.38
C ALA A 229 -18.77 -0.08 -10.53
N LEU A 230 -18.18 1.11 -10.40
CA LEU A 230 -18.20 2.13 -11.45
C LEU A 230 -17.52 1.66 -12.73
N ASN A 231 -16.36 1.00 -12.62
CA ASN A 231 -15.68 0.43 -13.78
C ASN A 231 -16.53 -0.64 -14.48
N HIS A 232 -17.19 -1.50 -13.70
CA HIS A 232 -18.09 -2.50 -14.26
C HIS A 232 -19.30 -1.86 -14.94
N ALA A 233 -19.91 -0.85 -14.33
CA ALA A 233 -21.01 -0.10 -14.92
C ALA A 233 -20.58 0.58 -16.23
N ASN A 234 -19.40 1.19 -16.28
CA ASN A 234 -18.86 1.79 -17.50
C ASN A 234 -18.63 0.76 -18.61
N GLN A 235 -18.17 -0.45 -18.26
CA GLN A 235 -18.05 -1.55 -19.23
C GLN A 235 -19.42 -2.01 -19.74
N VAL A 236 -20.41 -2.12 -18.86
CA VAL A 236 -21.79 -2.46 -19.24
C VAL A 236 -22.36 -1.37 -20.16
N ILE A 237 -22.23 -0.09 -19.81
CA ILE A 237 -22.72 1.04 -20.63
C ILE A 237 -22.09 1.03 -22.02
N ARG A 238 -20.78 0.78 -22.15
CA ARG A 238 -20.12 0.64 -23.46
C ARG A 238 -20.69 -0.52 -24.29
N ARG A 239 -21.17 -1.58 -23.63
CA ARG A 239 -21.81 -2.72 -24.27
C ARG A 239 -23.30 -2.50 -24.54
N THR A 240 -23.99 -1.71 -23.71
CA THR A 240 -25.43 -1.39 -23.77
C THR A 240 -25.64 0.02 -24.33
N ASN A 241 -25.02 0.29 -25.46
CA ASN A 241 -25.28 1.38 -26.41
C ASN A 241 -24.21 1.21 -27.52
N ARG A 242 -24.08 -0.02 -28.01
CA ARG A 242 -22.96 -0.46 -28.87
C ARG A 242 -22.74 0.47 -30.04
N TYR A 243 -23.82 0.95 -30.63
CA TYR A 243 -23.81 1.83 -31.79
C TYR A 243 -24.67 3.05 -31.54
N LYS A 244 -24.11 4.24 -31.80
CA LYS A 244 -24.82 5.51 -31.74
C LYS A 244 -25.05 6.00 -33.17
N ASP A 245 -26.31 6.05 -33.59
CA ASP A 245 -26.68 6.74 -34.82
C ASP A 245 -26.50 8.26 -34.65
N ASN A 246 -25.69 8.87 -35.50
CA ASN A 246 -25.41 10.31 -35.46
C ASN A 246 -26.42 11.13 -36.27
N ARG A 247 -27.36 10.48 -36.97
CA ARG A 247 -28.40 11.10 -37.81
C ARG A 247 -27.86 11.95 -38.96
N ASP A 248 -26.64 11.68 -39.37
CA ASP A 248 -25.92 12.36 -40.46
C ASP A 248 -25.44 11.37 -41.53
N GLY A 249 -26.01 10.16 -41.55
CA GLY A 249 -25.58 9.06 -42.41
C GLY A 249 -24.42 8.24 -41.83
N THR A 250 -24.00 8.53 -40.60
CA THR A 250 -22.97 7.78 -39.88
C THR A 250 -23.46 7.15 -38.58
N VAL A 251 -22.76 6.10 -38.17
CA VAL A 251 -22.95 5.42 -36.89
C VAL A 251 -21.62 5.33 -36.17
N THR A 252 -21.56 5.84 -34.95
CA THR A 252 -20.40 5.67 -34.07
C THR A 252 -20.49 4.34 -33.33
N ASP A 253 -19.46 3.53 -33.50
CA ASP A 253 -19.19 2.34 -32.71
C ASP A 253 -18.58 2.75 -31.36
N ASN A 254 -19.38 2.73 -30.29
CA ASN A 254 -18.94 3.21 -28.96
C ASN A 254 -17.90 2.32 -28.27
N SER A 255 -17.65 1.12 -28.79
CA SER A 255 -16.63 0.22 -28.23
C SER A 255 -15.24 0.47 -28.81
N THR A 256 -15.16 0.95 -30.05
CA THR A 256 -13.91 1.22 -30.78
C THR A 256 -13.66 2.70 -31.03
N GLY A 257 -14.71 3.53 -30.97
CA GLY A 257 -14.70 4.92 -31.42
C GLY A 257 -14.80 5.08 -32.94
N LEU A 258 -14.79 3.99 -33.72
CA LEU A 258 -14.87 4.06 -35.18
C LEU A 258 -16.21 4.58 -35.66
N ILE A 259 -16.20 5.21 -36.84
CA ILE A 259 -17.41 5.75 -37.46
C ILE A 259 -17.67 4.95 -38.74
N TRP A 260 -18.85 4.35 -38.82
CA TRP A 260 -19.29 3.48 -39.91
C TRP A 260 -20.35 4.19 -40.76
N LEU A 261 -20.35 3.92 -42.06
CA LEU A 261 -21.42 4.38 -42.95
C LEU A 261 -22.73 3.65 -42.60
N THR A 262 -23.86 4.36 -42.47
CA THR A 262 -25.14 3.74 -42.08
C THR A 262 -25.62 2.72 -43.13
N ASN A 263 -25.50 3.05 -44.42
CA ASN A 263 -25.86 2.15 -45.52
C ASN A 263 -24.67 1.24 -45.90
N ALA A 264 -24.68 0.01 -45.40
CA ALA A 264 -23.65 -0.99 -45.59
C ALA A 264 -23.55 -1.53 -47.04
N ASN A 265 -24.47 -1.13 -47.93
CA ASN A 265 -24.49 -1.58 -49.33
C ASN A 265 -24.58 -0.40 -50.30
N CYS A 266 -24.08 0.78 -49.93
CA CYS A 266 -24.09 1.94 -50.84
C CYS A 266 -23.37 1.66 -52.17
N PHE A 267 -22.26 0.90 -52.14
CA PHE A 267 -21.42 0.66 -53.32
C PHE A 267 -21.64 -0.70 -53.99
N GLY A 268 -22.43 -1.59 -53.37
CA GLY A 268 -22.57 -2.97 -53.86
C GLY A 268 -21.26 -3.77 -53.80
N GLN A 269 -21.19 -4.81 -54.63
CA GLN A 269 -19.96 -5.59 -54.79
C GLN A 269 -18.99 -4.92 -55.77
N LYS A 270 -17.70 -4.92 -55.43
CA LYS A 270 -16.60 -4.38 -56.24
C LYS A 270 -15.35 -5.22 -56.07
N ASN A 271 -14.43 -5.15 -57.02
CA ASN A 271 -13.08 -5.67 -56.81
C ASN A 271 -12.32 -4.83 -55.77
N TRP A 272 -11.23 -5.38 -55.23
CA TRP A 272 -10.57 -4.80 -54.05
C TRP A 272 -10.00 -3.41 -54.31
N GLU A 273 -9.46 -3.17 -55.50
CA GLU A 273 -8.90 -1.87 -55.89
C GLU A 273 -10.01 -0.82 -56.04
N ALA A 274 -11.09 -1.15 -56.76
CA ALA A 274 -12.24 -0.26 -56.90
C ALA A 274 -12.91 0.01 -55.56
N ALA A 275 -13.04 -1.00 -54.69
CA ALA A 275 -13.57 -0.87 -53.33
C ALA A 275 -12.75 0.11 -52.50
N SER A 276 -11.42 -0.03 -52.51
CA SER A 276 -10.50 0.85 -51.79
C SER A 276 -10.58 2.30 -52.30
N ARG A 277 -10.65 2.49 -53.62
CA ARG A 277 -10.78 3.81 -54.24
C ARG A 277 -12.12 4.47 -53.94
N LEU A 278 -13.23 3.73 -54.04
CA LEU A 278 -14.56 4.24 -53.74
C LEU A 278 -14.69 4.64 -52.28
N ALA A 279 -14.13 3.85 -51.36
CA ALA A 279 -14.08 4.22 -49.95
C ALA A 279 -13.31 5.54 -49.76
N GLN A 280 -12.13 5.70 -50.37
CA GLN A 280 -11.36 6.95 -50.29
C GLN A 280 -12.05 8.16 -50.92
N GLN A 281 -12.92 7.95 -51.92
CA GLN A 281 -13.64 9.03 -52.59
C GLN A 281 -14.94 9.44 -51.88
N LEU A 282 -15.43 8.61 -50.94
CA LEU A 282 -16.64 8.87 -50.15
C LEU A 282 -16.49 10.17 -49.35
N LYS A 283 -17.51 11.01 -49.39
CA LYS A 283 -17.58 12.31 -48.71
C LYS A 283 -19.03 12.68 -48.38
N SER A 284 -19.21 13.73 -47.59
CA SER A 284 -20.52 14.33 -47.34
C SER A 284 -21.27 14.65 -48.63
N GLY A 285 -22.55 14.28 -48.68
CA GLY A 285 -23.41 14.33 -49.86
C GLY A 285 -23.58 12.97 -50.56
N ASP A 286 -22.61 12.07 -50.43
CA ASP A 286 -22.68 10.71 -50.99
C ASP A 286 -23.33 9.74 -50.00
N CYS A 287 -23.99 8.70 -50.49
CA CYS A 287 -24.51 7.60 -49.66
C CYS A 287 -25.40 8.01 -48.47
N GLY A 288 -26.02 9.19 -48.52
CA GLY A 288 -26.82 9.75 -47.42
C GLY A 288 -26.01 10.46 -46.33
N LEU A 289 -24.72 10.70 -46.54
CA LEU A 289 -23.86 11.44 -45.62
C LEU A 289 -24.20 12.93 -45.61
N SER A 290 -24.21 13.52 -44.41
CA SER A 290 -24.34 14.95 -44.15
C SER A 290 -23.42 15.40 -43.01
N ASP A 291 -22.36 14.63 -42.75
CA ASP A 291 -21.42 14.77 -41.63
C ASP A 291 -20.24 15.72 -41.93
N ALA A 292 -20.28 16.41 -43.09
CA ALA A 292 -19.21 17.27 -43.59
C ALA A 292 -17.85 16.57 -43.80
N SER A 293 -17.81 15.24 -43.85
CA SER A 293 -16.57 14.50 -44.13
C SER A 293 -16.04 14.80 -45.55
N PRO A 294 -14.76 15.18 -45.71
CA PRO A 294 -14.12 15.29 -47.02
C PRO A 294 -13.78 13.91 -47.60
N ALA A 295 -13.51 13.88 -48.92
CA ALA A 295 -12.90 12.71 -49.54
C ALA A 295 -11.50 12.48 -48.94
N GLY A 296 -11.15 11.22 -48.70
CA GLY A 296 -9.90 10.78 -48.07
C GLY A 296 -10.07 10.29 -46.63
N ASP A 297 -11.14 10.68 -45.94
CA ASP A 297 -11.38 10.29 -44.55
C ASP A 297 -11.81 8.82 -44.41
N TRP A 298 -12.52 8.32 -45.41
CA TRP A 298 -13.12 7.00 -45.41
C TRP A 298 -12.21 5.96 -46.04
N ARG A 299 -12.22 4.74 -45.48
CA ARG A 299 -11.42 3.60 -45.96
C ARG A 299 -12.15 2.29 -45.76
N LEU A 300 -11.58 1.21 -46.33
CA LEU A 300 -12.00 -0.14 -45.97
C LEU A 300 -11.60 -0.47 -44.51
N PRO A 301 -12.39 -1.28 -43.79
CA PRO A 301 -12.02 -1.74 -42.45
C PRO A 301 -10.90 -2.78 -42.51
N THR A 302 -10.00 -2.74 -41.55
CA THR A 302 -8.98 -3.77 -41.37
C THR A 302 -9.57 -5.06 -40.79
N LYS A 303 -8.85 -6.17 -40.90
CA LYS A 303 -9.27 -7.46 -40.31
C LYS A 303 -9.61 -7.32 -38.82
N SER A 304 -8.78 -6.59 -38.08
CA SER A 304 -8.93 -6.41 -36.63
C SER A 304 -10.19 -5.61 -36.30
N GLU A 305 -10.52 -4.57 -37.08
CA GLU A 305 -11.72 -3.77 -36.87
C GLU A 305 -13.00 -4.56 -37.16
N TRP A 306 -13.00 -5.36 -38.24
CA TRP A 306 -14.07 -6.31 -38.50
C TRP A 306 -14.27 -7.30 -37.34
N GLN A 307 -13.19 -7.83 -36.78
CA GLN A 307 -13.26 -8.78 -35.66
C GLN A 307 -13.91 -8.19 -34.41
N VAL A 308 -13.79 -6.88 -34.18
CA VAL A 308 -14.44 -6.19 -33.05
C VAL A 308 -15.90 -5.83 -33.36
N MET A 309 -16.22 -5.53 -34.63
CA MET A 309 -17.59 -5.26 -35.05
C MET A 309 -18.49 -6.51 -34.96
N MET A 310 -17.95 -7.67 -35.34
CA MET A 310 -18.72 -8.91 -35.41
C MET A 310 -19.05 -9.46 -34.02
N ASN A 311 -20.31 -9.78 -33.81
CA ASN A 311 -20.80 -10.55 -32.67
C ASN A 311 -21.09 -11.99 -33.08
N LYS A 312 -20.17 -12.90 -32.72
CA LYS A 312 -20.20 -14.33 -33.07
C LYS A 312 -21.31 -15.13 -32.37
N THR A 313 -22.03 -14.53 -31.43
CA THR A 313 -23.23 -15.15 -30.83
C THR A 313 -24.38 -15.23 -31.84
N TYR A 314 -24.38 -14.37 -32.86
CA TYR A 314 -25.38 -14.37 -33.92
C TYR A 314 -24.82 -14.93 -35.22
N LEU A 315 -25.73 -15.35 -36.11
CA LEU A 315 -25.45 -15.78 -37.48
C LEU A 315 -26.48 -15.12 -38.40
N ASN A 316 -26.09 -14.80 -39.63
CA ASN A 316 -26.96 -14.24 -40.68
C ASN A 316 -27.76 -12.97 -40.26
N PRO A 317 -27.12 -11.83 -39.98
CA PRO A 317 -25.69 -11.59 -39.94
C PRO A 317 -25.10 -11.72 -38.51
N VAL A 318 -23.78 -11.81 -38.42
CA VAL A 318 -22.98 -11.82 -37.18
C VAL A 318 -22.83 -10.42 -36.56
N LEU A 319 -23.93 -9.66 -36.47
CA LEU A 319 -23.95 -8.31 -35.87
C LEU A 319 -25.02 -8.22 -34.76
N SER A 320 -24.75 -7.35 -33.79
CA SER A 320 -25.73 -6.94 -32.77
C SER A 320 -26.53 -5.72 -33.23
N ASN A 321 -27.69 -5.49 -32.60
CA ASN A 321 -28.49 -4.28 -32.76
C ASN A 321 -27.79 -3.03 -32.20
N THR A 322 -28.46 -1.87 -32.32
CA THR A 322 -28.00 -0.56 -31.81
C THR A 322 -27.54 -0.62 -30.35
N VAL A 323 -28.31 -1.31 -29.49
CA VAL A 323 -27.99 -1.40 -28.06
C VAL A 323 -26.79 -2.32 -27.82
N GLY A 324 -26.63 -3.38 -28.61
CA GLY A 324 -25.56 -4.39 -28.44
C GLY A 324 -25.98 -5.66 -27.71
N THR A 325 -27.25 -5.75 -27.30
CA THR A 325 -27.79 -6.84 -26.48
C THR A 325 -28.51 -7.92 -27.28
N ASP A 326 -28.99 -7.58 -28.48
CA ASP A 326 -29.76 -8.47 -29.33
C ASP A 326 -29.18 -8.54 -30.74
N LYS A 327 -29.68 -9.47 -31.55
CA LYS A 327 -29.27 -9.61 -32.94
C LYS A 327 -29.66 -8.36 -33.75
N TRP A 328 -28.81 -7.97 -34.68
CA TRP A 328 -29.11 -6.88 -35.62
C TRP A 328 -30.41 -7.13 -36.41
N ILE A 329 -31.14 -6.05 -36.65
CA ILE A 329 -32.34 -5.99 -37.50
C ILE A 329 -32.14 -4.82 -38.47
N GLU A 330 -32.65 -4.95 -39.70
CA GLU A 330 -32.59 -3.91 -40.73
C GLU A 330 -33.03 -2.55 -40.18
N GLY A 331 -32.18 -1.54 -40.35
CA GLY A 331 -32.39 -0.18 -39.84
C GLY A 331 -31.97 0.05 -38.39
N GLN A 332 -31.35 -0.93 -37.71
CA GLN A 332 -30.92 -0.80 -36.30
C GLN A 332 -29.45 -1.20 -36.05
N PRO A 333 -28.49 -0.26 -36.19
CA PRO A 333 -28.63 1.07 -36.80
C PRO A 333 -28.34 1.06 -38.31
N PHE A 334 -27.76 -0.04 -38.79
CA PHE A 334 -27.31 -0.15 -40.18
C PHE A 334 -28.43 -0.57 -41.11
N SER A 335 -28.35 -0.09 -42.34
CA SER A 335 -29.26 -0.46 -43.43
C SER A 335 -28.51 -1.06 -44.60
N GLY A 336 -29.23 -1.81 -45.45
CA GLY A 336 -28.69 -2.43 -46.65
C GLY A 336 -27.70 -3.56 -46.38
N LEU A 337 -27.51 -3.97 -45.12
CA LEU A 337 -26.54 -4.99 -44.73
C LEU A 337 -26.86 -6.33 -45.41
N LYS A 338 -25.81 -6.99 -45.92
CA LYS A 338 -25.91 -8.31 -46.54
C LYS A 338 -25.23 -9.32 -45.63
N SER A 339 -25.87 -10.45 -45.40
CA SER A 339 -25.21 -11.59 -44.76
C SER A 339 -24.36 -12.28 -45.82
N ASP A 340 -23.19 -11.71 -46.12
CA ASP A 340 -22.28 -12.17 -47.17
C ASP A 340 -20.86 -11.67 -46.90
N ASN A 341 -19.98 -11.81 -47.88
CA ASN A 341 -18.59 -11.44 -47.88
C ASN A 341 -18.37 -9.94 -48.10
N TYR A 342 -17.60 -9.32 -47.21
CA TYR A 342 -17.17 -7.92 -47.26
C TYR A 342 -15.67 -7.82 -47.35
N TRP A 343 -15.19 -6.83 -48.10
CA TRP A 343 -13.76 -6.57 -48.20
C TRP A 343 -13.14 -6.05 -46.90
N SER A 344 -11.90 -6.46 -46.65
CA SER A 344 -11.01 -5.81 -45.70
C SER A 344 -9.89 -5.04 -46.41
N ALA A 345 -9.38 -3.97 -45.78
CA ALA A 345 -8.16 -3.29 -46.20
C ALA A 345 -6.90 -4.17 -46.05
N SER A 346 -6.97 -5.27 -45.32
CA SER A 346 -5.82 -6.14 -45.04
C SER A 346 -5.48 -7.02 -46.25
N SER A 347 -4.33 -6.77 -46.89
CA SER A 347 -3.76 -7.66 -47.91
C SER A 347 -3.23 -8.96 -47.28
N PHE A 348 -3.19 -10.05 -48.05
CA PHE A 348 -2.62 -11.31 -47.56
C PHE A 348 -1.09 -11.29 -47.65
N VAL A 349 -0.42 -11.64 -46.55
CA VAL A 349 1.04 -11.48 -46.42
C VAL A 349 1.82 -12.38 -47.40
N LEU A 350 1.28 -13.55 -47.74
CA LEU A 350 1.97 -14.52 -48.60
C LEU A 350 1.64 -14.36 -50.10
N ASN A 351 0.61 -13.58 -50.45
CA ASN A 351 0.24 -13.29 -51.83
C ASN A 351 -0.37 -11.88 -51.93
N THR A 352 0.34 -10.96 -52.58
CA THR A 352 -0.07 -9.56 -52.75
C THR A 352 -1.25 -9.39 -53.71
N GLU A 353 -1.54 -10.39 -54.55
CA GLU A 353 -2.74 -10.44 -55.39
C GLU A 353 -4.00 -10.83 -54.60
N SER A 354 -3.85 -11.24 -53.34
CA SER A 354 -4.96 -11.63 -52.47
C SER A 354 -5.18 -10.63 -51.34
N ALA A 355 -6.44 -10.52 -50.91
CA ALA A 355 -6.85 -9.74 -49.75
C ALA A 355 -7.78 -10.55 -48.86
N LEU A 356 -7.92 -10.09 -47.61
CA LEU A 356 -8.82 -10.71 -46.65
C LEU A 356 -10.25 -10.25 -46.87
N VAL A 357 -11.17 -11.21 -46.76
CA VAL A 357 -12.62 -11.03 -46.86
C VAL A 357 -13.24 -11.53 -45.58
N VAL A 358 -14.22 -10.81 -45.05
CA VAL A 358 -14.94 -11.18 -43.83
C VAL A 358 -16.35 -11.58 -44.21
N ASN A 359 -16.79 -12.75 -43.75
CA ASN A 359 -18.12 -13.26 -44.04
C ASN A 359 -19.07 -13.01 -42.89
N LEU A 360 -20.10 -12.19 -43.14
CA LEU A 360 -21.07 -11.83 -42.12
C LEU A 360 -22.12 -12.91 -41.84
N ASN A 361 -22.12 -14.05 -42.53
CA ASN A 361 -22.98 -15.18 -42.15
C ASN A 361 -22.45 -15.91 -40.91
N ASN A 362 -21.13 -16.12 -40.86
CA ASN A 362 -20.49 -17.04 -39.92
C ASN A 362 -19.23 -16.49 -39.22
N ALA A 363 -18.90 -15.22 -39.43
CA ALA A 363 -17.72 -14.54 -38.88
C ALA A 363 -16.37 -15.17 -39.26
N LEU A 364 -16.33 -15.94 -40.35
CA LEU A 364 -15.08 -16.47 -40.90
C LEU A 364 -14.38 -15.43 -41.76
N VAL A 365 -13.05 -15.57 -41.84
CA VAL A 365 -12.19 -14.73 -42.68
C VAL A 365 -11.58 -15.62 -43.76
N TYR A 366 -11.72 -15.19 -45.01
CA TYR A 366 -11.20 -15.89 -46.18
C TYR A 366 -10.09 -15.09 -46.84
N VAL A 367 -9.26 -15.78 -47.64
CA VAL A 367 -8.24 -15.18 -48.50
C VAL A 367 -8.73 -15.35 -49.93
N ASN A 368 -8.94 -14.23 -50.62
CA ASN A 368 -9.55 -14.24 -51.95
C ASN A 368 -8.76 -13.34 -52.91
N ASN A 369 -8.93 -13.56 -54.22
CA ASN A 369 -8.22 -12.80 -55.23
C ASN A 369 -8.77 -11.37 -55.29
N LYS A 370 -7.90 -10.36 -55.38
CA LYS A 370 -8.29 -8.95 -55.45
C LYS A 370 -9.17 -8.59 -56.66
N ASN A 371 -9.18 -9.45 -57.69
CA ASN A 371 -10.06 -9.32 -58.86
C ASN A 371 -11.49 -9.84 -58.63
N ASP A 372 -11.72 -10.65 -57.60
CA ASP A 372 -13.06 -11.10 -57.21
C ASP A 372 -13.90 -9.91 -56.72
N THR A 373 -15.23 -10.03 -56.70
CA THR A 373 -16.12 -8.94 -56.25
C THR A 373 -16.81 -9.27 -54.94
N TYR A 374 -16.66 -8.39 -53.94
CA TYR A 374 -17.31 -8.49 -52.63
C TYR A 374 -17.85 -7.15 -52.16
N TYR A 375 -18.73 -7.16 -51.16
CA TYR A 375 -19.40 -5.96 -50.67
C TYR A 375 -18.41 -4.97 -50.03
N VAL A 376 -18.73 -3.69 -50.18
CA VAL A 376 -17.89 -2.57 -49.72
C VAL A 376 -18.63 -1.80 -48.63
N TRP A 377 -18.04 -1.79 -47.43
CA TRP A 377 -18.58 -1.04 -46.30
C TRP A 377 -17.49 -0.19 -45.66
N PRO A 378 -17.48 1.13 -45.94
CA PRO A 378 -16.44 2.01 -45.43
C PRO A 378 -16.55 2.32 -43.93
N VAL A 379 -15.39 2.57 -43.34
CA VAL A 379 -15.20 3.03 -41.96
C VAL A 379 -14.19 4.19 -41.95
N ARG A 380 -14.27 5.06 -40.96
CA ARG A 380 -13.25 6.08 -40.66
C ARG A 380 -12.90 6.13 -39.18
N GLY A 381 -11.79 6.81 -38.87
CA GLY A 381 -11.37 7.03 -37.49
C GLY A 381 -12.40 7.82 -36.69
N GLY A 382 -12.40 7.60 -35.37
CA GLY A 382 -13.15 8.40 -34.41
C GLY A 382 -12.50 9.75 -34.11
N GLN A 383 -13.24 10.63 -33.44
CA GLN A 383 -12.70 11.85 -32.83
C GLN A 383 -11.95 11.55 -31.53
#